data_AF-A0A5M8RXE5-F1
#
_entry.id   AF-A0A5M8RXE5-F1
#
_cell.length_a   1.000
_cell.length_b   1.000
_cell.length_c   1.000
_cell.angle_alpha   90.00
_cell.angle_beta   90.00
_cell.angle_gamma   90.00
#
_symmetry.space_group_name_H-M   'P 1'
#
loop_
_entity.id
_entity.type
_entity.pdbx_description
1 polymer ?
#
loop_
_entity_poly.entity_id
_entity_poly.type
_entity_poly.pdbx_seq_one_letter_code
_entity_poly.pdbx_strand_id
1 'polypeptide(L)'
;MFKHMEDKRNEFILILAGYSREMDHFLSLNPGLQSRFPISIDFPDYSVSQLMDIAKRMMAEREYQFSPEAEWKLKDHLMAVKSTVSPAKFSNGRFVRNLIEKSIRTQAMRLLMGDCYLKNDLMTIKSQDLDIKEDAPHV
;
A
#
# COMPACT_ATOMS: atom_id res chain seq x y z
N MET A 1 3.18 29.35 -14.68
CA MET A 1 3.65 27.95 -14.77
C MET A 1 3.90 27.49 -16.21
N PHE A 2 2.92 27.60 -17.12
CA PHE A 2 3.05 27.15 -18.53
C PHE A 2 4.20 27.79 -19.33
N LYS A 3 4.39 29.11 -19.22
CA LYS A 3 5.47 29.83 -19.88
C LYS A 3 6.86 29.34 -19.42
N HIS A 4 7.00 29.02 -18.13
CA HIS A 4 8.24 28.47 -17.57
C HIS A 4 8.55 27.04 -18.03
N MET A 5 7.52 26.21 -18.33
CA MET A 5 7.74 24.87 -18.92
C MET A 5 8.33 24.93 -20.32
N GLU A 6 8.10 26.04 -21.04
CA GLU A 6 8.66 26.28 -22.38
C GLU A 6 10.03 26.94 -22.29
N ASP A 7 10.15 27.98 -21.46
CA ASP A 7 11.38 28.79 -21.35
C ASP A 7 12.55 28.03 -20.70
N LYS A 8 12.28 26.98 -19.90
CA LYS A 8 13.29 26.26 -19.10
C LYS A 8 13.30 24.74 -19.31
N ARG A 9 13.00 24.29 -20.52
CA ARG A 9 12.80 22.86 -20.88
C ARG A 9 13.96 21.92 -20.53
N ASN A 10 15.18 22.44 -20.33
CA ASN A 10 16.39 21.68 -19.99
C ASN A 10 16.89 21.92 -18.56
N GLU A 11 16.20 22.72 -17.74
CA GLU A 11 16.66 23.08 -16.40
C GLU A 11 15.94 22.32 -15.28
N PHE A 12 14.81 21.67 -15.58
CA PHE A 12 14.04 20.92 -14.58
C PHE A 12 13.18 19.82 -15.20
N ILE A 13 12.85 18.81 -14.40
CA ILE A 13 11.91 17.75 -14.73
C ILE A 13 10.62 17.99 -13.96
N LEU A 14 9.47 17.93 -14.64
CA LEU A 14 8.15 17.99 -14.03
C LEU A 14 7.47 16.61 -14.11
N ILE A 15 7.12 16.06 -12.96
CA ILE A 15 6.35 14.81 -12.85
C ILE A 15 4.96 15.17 -12.31
N LEU A 16 3.93 14.83 -13.07
CA LEU A 16 2.54 14.85 -12.60
C LEU A 16 2.15 13.45 -12.17
N ALA A 17 1.45 13.34 -11.05
CA ALA A 17 0.94 12.07 -10.54
C ALA A 17 -0.48 12.27 -10.02
N GLY A 18 -1.36 11.35 -10.36
CA GLY A 18 -2.77 11.37 -10.00
C GLY A 18 -3.47 10.12 -10.53
N TYR A 19 -4.74 9.97 -10.17
CA TYR A 19 -5.58 8.91 -10.72
C TYR A 19 -5.83 9.17 -12.21
N SER A 20 -5.87 8.09 -13.02
CA SER A 20 -5.88 8.19 -14.49
C SER A 20 -7.02 9.07 -15.01
N ARG A 21 -8.23 8.95 -14.46
CA ARG A 21 -9.39 9.72 -14.94
C ARG A 21 -9.26 11.22 -14.66
N GLU A 22 -8.76 11.57 -13.48
CA GLU A 22 -8.49 12.95 -13.08
C GLU A 22 -7.36 13.54 -13.92
N MET A 23 -6.34 12.74 -14.25
CA MET A 23 -5.23 13.14 -15.13
C MET A 23 -5.70 13.35 -16.56
N ASP A 24 -6.52 12.45 -17.11
CA ASP A 24 -7.12 12.60 -18.44
C ASP A 24 -7.97 13.87 -18.51
N HIS A 25 -8.80 14.10 -17.50
CA HIS A 25 -9.58 15.32 -17.39
C HIS A 25 -8.69 16.56 -17.34
N PHE A 26 -7.66 16.56 -16.48
CA PHE A 26 -6.71 17.66 -16.35
C PHE A 26 -5.98 17.99 -17.66
N LEU A 27 -5.50 16.97 -18.38
CA LEU A 27 -4.79 17.13 -19.65
C LEU A 27 -5.72 17.63 -20.76
N SER A 28 -7.01 17.28 -20.71
CA SER A 28 -8.03 17.74 -21.67
C SER A 28 -8.37 19.22 -21.56
N LEU A 29 -8.10 19.86 -20.40
CA LEU A 29 -8.45 21.26 -20.16
C LEU A 29 -7.68 22.25 -21.06
N ASN A 30 -6.50 21.88 -21.55
CA ASN A 30 -5.75 22.67 -22.52
C ASN A 30 -5.03 21.73 -23.52
N PRO A 31 -5.30 21.82 -24.84
CA PRO A 31 -4.65 20.96 -25.83
C PRO A 31 -3.11 21.02 -25.80
N GLY A 32 -2.55 22.17 -25.42
CA GLY A 32 -1.10 22.37 -25.27
C GLY A 32 -0.48 21.69 -24.04
N LEU A 33 -1.28 21.17 -23.10
CA LEU A 33 -0.78 20.35 -21.99
C LEU A 33 -0.44 18.95 -22.46
N GLN A 34 -1.33 18.31 -23.22
CA GLN A 34 -1.16 16.92 -23.65
C GLN A 34 0.13 16.72 -24.45
N SER A 35 0.48 17.66 -25.34
CA SER A 35 1.74 17.62 -26.11
C SER A 35 3.00 17.86 -25.27
N ARG A 36 2.88 18.43 -24.06
CA ARG A 36 4.01 18.68 -23.14
C ARG A 36 4.32 17.50 -22.22
N PHE A 37 3.43 16.50 -22.15
CA PHE A 37 3.63 15.27 -21.38
C PHE A 37 3.66 14.05 -22.31
N PRO A 38 4.75 13.87 -23.11
CA PRO A 38 4.84 12.79 -24.08
C PRO A 38 5.06 11.41 -23.43
N ILE A 39 5.45 11.37 -22.17
CA ILE A 39 5.67 10.13 -21.40
C ILE A 39 4.52 9.98 -20.42
N SER A 40 3.73 8.92 -20.60
CA SER A 40 2.74 8.46 -19.63
C SER A 40 3.17 7.10 -19.09
N ILE A 41 3.07 6.91 -17.78
CA ILE A 41 3.36 5.64 -17.11
C ILE A 41 2.16 5.31 -16.24
N ASP A 42 1.49 4.21 -16.55
CA ASP A 42 0.38 3.69 -15.77
C ASP A 42 0.90 2.77 -14.65
N PHE A 43 0.40 3.00 -13.44
CA PHE A 43 0.69 2.18 -12.27
C PHE A 43 -0.55 1.35 -11.92
N PRO A 44 -0.65 0.11 -12.40
CA PRO A 44 -1.79 -0.74 -12.09
C PRO A 44 -1.79 -1.15 -10.61
N ASP A 45 -2.97 -1.49 -10.09
CA ASP A 45 -3.09 -2.04 -8.75
C ASP A 45 -2.35 -3.37 -8.62
N TYR A 46 -1.76 -3.59 -7.44
CA TYR A 46 -1.07 -4.85 -7.15
C TYR A 46 -2.06 -6.01 -7.04
N SER A 47 -1.69 -7.18 -7.57
CA SER A 47 -2.38 -8.44 -7.28
C SER A 47 -2.25 -8.82 -5.80
N VAL A 48 -3.08 -9.75 -5.32
CA VAL A 48 -2.94 -10.28 -3.94
C VAL A 48 -1.55 -10.87 -3.71
N SER A 49 -0.98 -11.58 -4.69
CA SER A 49 0.38 -12.11 -4.56
C SER A 49 1.42 -11.00 -4.40
N GLN A 50 1.32 -9.93 -5.20
CA GLN A 50 2.21 -8.78 -5.09
C GLN A 50 2.05 -8.04 -3.76
N LEU A 51 0.83 -7.93 -3.24
CA LEU A 51 0.57 -7.37 -1.91
C LEU A 51 1.18 -8.22 -0.79
N MET A 52 1.13 -9.55 -0.91
CA MET A 52 1.82 -10.48 0.00
C MET A 52 3.33 -10.32 -0.06
N ASP A 53 3.91 -10.13 -1.26
CA ASP A 53 5.35 -9.89 -1.42
C ASP A 53 5.77 -8.56 -0.78
N ILE A 54 4.96 -7.51 -0.97
CA ILE A 54 5.15 -6.22 -0.29
C ILE A 54 5.10 -6.41 1.23
N ALA A 55 4.11 -7.16 1.73
CA ALA A 55 3.97 -7.40 3.16
C ALA A 55 5.19 -8.12 3.74
N LYS A 56 5.65 -9.19 3.08
CA LYS A 56 6.85 -9.95 3.47
C LYS A 56 8.10 -9.08 3.48
N ARG A 57 8.29 -8.24 2.46
CA ARG A 57 9.41 -7.29 2.39
C ARG A 57 9.37 -6.28 3.54
N MET A 58 8.21 -5.68 3.81
CA MET A 58 8.04 -4.72 4.90
C MET A 58 8.31 -5.34 6.28
N MET A 59 7.95 -6.63 6.46
CA MET A 59 8.25 -7.38 7.67
C MET A 59 9.74 -7.67 7.80
N ALA A 60 10.38 -8.17 6.74
CA ALA A 60 11.80 -8.48 6.71
C ALA A 60 12.67 -7.24 6.96
N GLU A 61 12.30 -6.08 6.40
CA GLU A 61 12.99 -4.79 6.64
C GLU A 61 12.95 -4.36 8.13
N ARG A 62 11.99 -4.86 8.89
CA ARG A 62 11.84 -4.61 10.34
C ARG A 62 12.27 -5.82 11.18
N GLU A 63 12.89 -6.82 10.57
CA GLU A 63 13.30 -8.09 11.17
C GLU A 63 12.15 -8.96 11.71
N TYR A 64 10.91 -8.69 11.32
CA TYR A 64 9.77 -9.53 11.67
C TYR A 64 9.49 -10.61 10.62
N GLN A 65 8.79 -11.65 11.08
CA GLN A 65 8.23 -12.72 10.25
C GLN A 65 6.78 -13.01 10.63
N PHE A 66 5.99 -13.48 9.68
CA PHE A 66 4.65 -14.00 9.95
C PHE A 66 4.74 -15.46 10.42
N SER A 67 3.87 -15.87 11.34
CA SER A 67 3.56 -17.29 11.50
C SER A 67 2.84 -17.81 10.25
N PRO A 68 2.91 -19.12 9.94
CA PRO A 68 2.18 -19.68 8.81
C PRO A 68 0.69 -19.31 8.82
N GLU A 69 0.04 -19.39 9.98
CA GLU A 69 -1.38 -19.07 10.16
C GLU A 69 -1.66 -17.58 9.92
N ALA A 70 -0.74 -16.70 10.31
CA ALA A 70 -0.84 -15.27 10.03
C ALA A 70 -0.74 -14.99 8.52
N GLU A 71 0.17 -15.66 7.82
CA GLU A 71 0.32 -15.53 6.38
C GLU A 71 -0.95 -15.96 5.62
N TRP A 72 -1.52 -17.11 5.99
CA TRP A 72 -2.80 -17.57 5.44
C TRP A 72 -3.93 -16.59 5.70
N LYS A 73 -4.08 -16.13 6.95
CA LYS A 73 -5.13 -15.18 7.35
C LYS A 73 -5.01 -13.84 6.61
N LEU A 74 -3.78 -13.33 6.44
CA LEU A 74 -3.52 -12.11 5.68
C LEU A 74 -3.91 -12.27 4.20
N LYS A 75 -3.50 -13.40 3.58
CA LYS A 75 -3.82 -13.69 2.18
C LYS A 75 -5.32 -13.74 1.94
N ASP A 76 -6.06 -14.47 2.77
CA ASP A 76 -7.52 -14.59 2.66
C ASP A 76 -8.20 -13.23 2.84
N HIS A 77 -7.72 -12.42 3.79
CA HIS A 77 -8.24 -11.07 3.97
C HIS A 77 -7.99 -10.17 2.75
N LEU A 78 -6.78 -10.20 2.19
CA LEU A 78 -6.46 -9.42 0.99
C LEU A 78 -7.31 -9.86 -0.20
N MET A 79 -7.60 -11.16 -0.34
CA MET A 79 -8.55 -11.66 -1.36
C MET A 79 -9.95 -11.08 -1.15
N ALA A 80 -10.47 -11.12 0.08
CA ALA A 80 -11.80 -10.61 0.41
C ALA A 80 -11.92 -9.09 0.21
N VAL A 81 -10.89 -8.32 0.59
CA VAL A 81 -10.87 -6.86 0.39
C VAL A 81 -10.80 -6.54 -1.11
N LYS A 82 -9.93 -7.21 -1.88
CA LYS A 82 -9.85 -7.02 -3.33
C LYS A 82 -11.15 -7.35 -4.07
N SER A 83 -11.95 -8.29 -3.57
CA SER A 83 -13.24 -8.64 -4.18
C SER A 83 -14.37 -7.69 -3.81
N THR A 84 -14.27 -7.00 -2.67
CA THR A 84 -15.36 -6.18 -2.11
C THR A 84 -15.17 -4.69 -2.40
N VAL A 85 -13.92 -4.23 -2.48
CA VAL A 85 -13.57 -2.82 -2.63
C VAL A 85 -13.37 -2.48 -4.09
N SER A 86 -13.98 -1.39 -4.54
CA SER A 86 -13.68 -0.84 -5.86
C SER A 86 -12.17 -0.55 -5.97
N PRO A 87 -11.51 -0.93 -7.08
CA PRO A 87 -10.10 -0.63 -7.34
C PRO A 87 -9.71 0.83 -7.02
N ALA A 88 -10.58 1.78 -7.37
CA ALA A 88 -10.35 3.21 -7.15
C ALA A 88 -10.27 3.63 -5.66
N LYS A 89 -10.82 2.84 -4.74
CA LYS A 89 -10.78 3.11 -3.29
C LYS A 89 -9.68 2.32 -2.56
N PHE A 90 -9.05 1.34 -3.20
CA PHE A 90 -8.08 0.48 -2.55
C PHE A 90 -6.67 1.09 -2.59
N SER A 91 -6.15 1.47 -1.42
CA SER A 91 -4.87 2.19 -1.32
C SER A 91 -3.60 1.32 -1.43
N ASN A 92 -3.72 0.07 -1.92
CA ASN A 92 -2.61 -0.83 -2.22
C ASN A 92 -1.57 -0.95 -1.10
N GLY A 93 -0.32 -0.52 -1.35
CA GLY A 93 0.77 -0.62 -0.39
C GLY A 93 0.54 0.18 0.90
N ARG A 94 -0.28 1.25 0.85
CA ARG A 94 -0.66 1.99 2.06
C ARG A 94 -1.55 1.15 2.96
N PHE A 95 -2.50 0.40 2.39
CA PHE A 95 -3.34 -0.54 3.13
C PHE A 95 -2.48 -1.59 3.85
N VAL A 96 -1.58 -2.26 3.11
CA VAL A 96 -0.67 -3.28 3.67
C VAL A 96 0.22 -2.70 4.78
N ARG A 97 0.77 -1.50 4.58
CA ARG A 97 1.59 -0.83 5.60
C ARG A 97 0.81 -0.59 6.89
N ASN A 98 -0.38 0.00 6.80
CA ASN A 98 -1.21 0.29 7.95
C ASN A 98 -1.56 -0.99 8.73
N LEU A 99 -1.92 -2.05 8.01
CA LEU A 99 -2.23 -3.36 8.59
C LEU A 99 -1.02 -3.94 9.35
N ILE A 100 0.18 -3.88 8.77
CA ILE A 100 1.42 -4.34 9.42
C ILE A 100 1.72 -3.51 10.67
N GLU A 101 1.64 -2.18 10.57
CA GLU A 101 1.89 -1.30 11.72
C GLU A 101 0.90 -1.54 12.86
N LYS A 102 -0.37 -1.80 12.54
CA LYS A 102 -1.39 -2.20 13.52
C LYS A 102 -1.04 -3.55 14.15
N SER A 103 -0.65 -4.53 13.32
CA SER A 103 -0.31 -5.88 13.78
C SER A 103 0.90 -5.91 14.72
N ILE A 104 1.91 -5.08 14.45
CA ILE A 104 3.07 -4.92 15.34
C ILE A 104 2.63 -4.34 16.70
N ARG A 105 1.73 -3.36 16.72
CA ARG A 105 1.18 -2.82 17.99
C ARG A 105 0.40 -3.86 18.76
N THR A 106 -0.43 -4.65 18.09
CA THR A 106 -1.19 -5.74 18.71
C THR A 106 -0.26 -6.81 19.29
N GLN A 107 0.79 -7.18 18.56
CA GLN A 107 1.80 -8.12 19.04
C GLN A 107 2.52 -7.59 20.29
N ALA A 108 2.90 -6.31 20.30
CA ALA A 108 3.52 -5.70 21.48
C ALA A 108 2.59 -5.78 22.70
N MET A 109 1.30 -5.48 22.54
CA MET A 109 0.31 -5.61 23.62
C MET A 109 0.16 -7.06 24.09
N ARG A 110 0.11 -8.03 23.16
CA ARG A 110 0.08 -9.46 23.48
C ARG A 110 1.28 -9.89 24.31
N LEU A 111 2.48 -9.42 23.95
CA LEU A 111 3.71 -9.75 24.68
C LEU A 111 3.76 -9.09 26.06
N LEU A 112 3.27 -7.85 26.19
CA LEU A 112 3.19 -7.15 27.47
C LEU A 112 2.21 -7.80 28.45
N MET A 113 1.10 -8.34 27.94
CA MET A 113 0.10 -9.05 28.75
C MET A 113 0.47 -10.50 29.05
N GLY A 114 1.47 -11.05 28.36
CA GLY A 114 1.94 -12.41 28.57
C GLY A 114 3.01 -12.47 29.67
N ASP A 115 2.86 -13.41 30.61
CA ASP A 115 3.84 -13.60 31.68
C ASP A 115 5.20 -14.14 31.17
N CYS A 116 5.19 -14.85 30.03
CA CYS A 116 6.36 -15.50 29.44
C CYS A 116 6.34 -15.40 27.91
N TYR A 117 7.49 -15.09 27.29
CA TYR A 117 7.68 -15.19 25.84
C TYR A 117 9.10 -15.63 25.51
N LEU A 118 9.26 -16.32 24.37
CA LEU A 118 10.57 -16.67 23.82
C LEU A 118 11.11 -15.51 22.99
N LYS A 119 12.42 -15.46 22.79
CA LYS A 119 13.06 -14.48 21.90
C LYS A 119 12.43 -14.45 20.50
N ASN A 120 12.03 -15.62 19.98
CA ASN A 120 11.40 -15.72 18.66
C ASN A 120 9.99 -15.09 18.62
N ASP A 121 9.29 -15.02 19.74
CA ASP A 121 7.96 -14.38 19.80
C ASP A 121 8.05 -12.85 19.62
N LEU A 122 9.21 -12.25 19.94
CA LEU A 122 9.49 -10.83 19.70
C LEU A 122 9.52 -10.49 18.20
N MET A 123 9.94 -11.44 17.37
CA MET A 123 10.09 -11.27 15.92
C MET A 123 8.93 -11.89 15.13
N THR A 124 7.99 -12.59 15.79
CA THR A 124 6.93 -13.34 15.10
C THR A 124 5.56 -12.70 15.32
N ILE A 125 4.92 -12.27 14.23
CA ILE A 125 3.52 -11.84 14.19
C ILE A 125 2.63 -13.08 14.00
N LYS A 126 1.75 -13.33 14.97
CA LYS A 126 0.81 -14.47 14.97
C LYS A 126 -0.53 -14.06 14.36
N SER A 127 -1.34 -15.06 14.01
CA SER A 127 -2.66 -14.82 13.39
C SER A 127 -3.60 -13.97 14.25
N GLN A 128 -3.46 -14.02 15.58
CA GLN A 128 -4.23 -13.18 16.52
C GLN A 128 -3.80 -11.72 16.53
N ASP A 129 -2.58 -11.41 16.08
CA ASP A 129 -2.05 -10.04 16.04
C ASP A 129 -2.62 -9.27 14.84
N LEU A 130 -3.05 -9.99 13.80
CA LEU A 130 -3.75 -9.44 12.65
C LEU A 130 -5.20 -9.11 13.02
N ASP A 131 -5.45 -7.86 13.40
CA ASP A 131 -6.81 -7.38 13.69
C ASP A 131 -7.51 -6.90 12.41
N ILE A 132 -8.26 -7.83 11.83
CA ILE A 132 -8.88 -7.72 10.50
C ILE A 132 -10.34 -7.22 10.58
N LYS A 133 -10.91 -7.11 11.78
CA LYS A 133 -12.34 -6.76 11.95
C LYS A 133 -12.65 -5.29 11.70
N GLU A 134 -11.67 -4.40 11.86
CA GLU A 134 -11.85 -2.95 11.71
C GLU A 134 -11.42 -2.40 10.34
N ASP A 135 -10.68 -3.18 9.54
CA ASP A 135 -10.14 -2.73 8.26
C ASP A 135 -11.09 -3.00 7.07
N ALA A 136 -12.34 -3.39 7.36
CA ALA A 136 -13.41 -3.34 6.38
C ALA A 136 -13.60 -1.87 5.99
N PRO A 137 -13.43 -1.49 4.71
CA PRO A 137 -13.50 -0.09 4.34
C PRO A 137 -14.88 0.45 4.66
N HIS A 138 -14.89 1.51 5.46
CA HIS A 138 -16.07 2.35 5.61
C HIS A 138 -16.52 2.77 4.20
N VAL A 139 -17.74 2.35 3.86
CA VAL A 139 -18.41 2.57 2.57
C VAL A 139 -18.42 4.05 2.22
#